data_AF-A0A8A2VGR5-F1
#
_entry.id   AF-A0A8A2VGR5-F1
#
_cell.length_a   1.000
_cell.length_b   1.000
_cell.length_c   1.000
_cell.angle_alpha   90.00
_cell.angle_beta   90.00
_cell.angle_gamma   90.00
#
_symmetry.space_group_name_H-M   'P 1'
#
loop_
_entity.id
_entity.type
_entity.pdbx_description
1 polymer ?
#
loop_
_entity_poly.entity_id
_entity_poly.type
_entity_poly.pdbx_seq_one_letter_code
_entity_poly.pdbx_strand_id
1 'polypeptide(L)'
;MTEWFPSREWLESYRATLDEDETYAAESEGWGVDFDGDFLFVLTRLPIEEMTIGDLPDELTANLFDRIDALGPDEFDRLRETATPAFEERLASADGEDDRERFREALAGVTLADVPEVTWPALEEHIRGDLDSLLDQLETYVVDDTRVHAYVELEDGDCLGAELVEDPSACDPGFELEAPYETWTELLEGADVIESVMSNEMDLEGDVTRVLHYGDAAAAMGDVAGETDARYLF
;
A
#
# COMPACT_ATOMS: atom_id res chain seq x y z
N MET A 1 -1.32 1.55 -14.35
CA MET A 1 -1.93 1.01 -13.14
C MET A 1 -2.27 2.20 -12.28
N THR A 2 -3.37 2.13 -11.56
CA THR A 2 -3.88 3.26 -10.77
C THR A 2 -3.02 3.48 -9.52
N GLU A 3 -2.73 4.74 -9.15
CA GLU A 3 -1.90 5.12 -8.00
C GLU A 3 -2.66 4.97 -6.67
N TRP A 4 -2.68 3.75 -6.13
CA TRP A 4 -3.26 3.45 -4.82
C TRP A 4 -2.19 3.62 -3.73
N PHE A 5 -2.45 4.34 -2.66
CA PHE A 5 -1.57 4.39 -1.51
C PHE A 5 -1.73 3.11 -0.66
N PRO A 6 -0.65 2.43 -0.21
CA PRO A 6 0.79 2.71 -0.39
C PRO A 6 1.48 1.79 -1.43
N SER A 7 0.90 1.63 -2.63
CA SER A 7 1.48 0.80 -3.70
C SER A 7 2.79 1.37 -4.25
N ARG A 8 3.56 0.52 -4.94
CA ARG A 8 4.77 0.93 -5.68
C ARG A 8 4.46 2.00 -6.71
N GLU A 9 3.32 1.89 -7.40
CA GLU A 9 2.90 2.87 -8.41
C GLU A 9 2.72 4.26 -7.80
N TRP A 10 2.16 4.34 -6.59
CA TRP A 10 2.06 5.61 -5.87
C TRP A 10 3.44 6.14 -5.45
N LEU A 11 4.34 5.29 -4.95
CA LEU A 11 5.71 5.69 -4.60
C LEU A 11 6.51 6.20 -5.81
N GLU A 12 6.34 5.57 -6.98
CA GLU A 12 6.93 6.04 -8.23
C GLU A 12 6.42 7.43 -8.60
N SER A 13 5.13 7.70 -8.42
CA SER A 13 4.56 9.04 -8.61
C SER A 13 5.09 10.03 -7.58
N TYR A 14 5.13 9.66 -6.30
CA TYR A 14 5.65 10.51 -5.23
C TYR A 14 7.08 10.95 -5.50
N ARG A 15 7.94 9.99 -5.87
CA ARG A 15 9.31 10.29 -6.31
C ARG A 15 9.33 11.29 -7.47
N ALA A 16 8.52 11.05 -8.50
CA ALA A 16 8.49 11.92 -9.66
C ALA A 16 8.06 13.35 -9.31
N THR A 17 7.07 13.50 -8.42
CA THR A 17 6.65 14.80 -7.90
C THR A 17 7.78 15.47 -7.09
N LEU A 18 8.47 14.70 -6.24
CA LEU A 18 9.57 15.20 -5.41
C LEU A 18 10.77 15.67 -6.24
N ASP A 19 11.14 14.91 -7.28
CA ASP A 19 12.20 15.26 -8.23
C ASP A 19 11.87 16.52 -9.07
N GLU A 20 10.58 16.85 -9.24
CA GLU A 20 10.13 18.01 -10.01
C GLU A 20 9.88 19.27 -9.14
N ASP A 21 9.87 19.13 -7.81
CA ASP A 21 9.53 20.23 -6.91
C ASP A 21 10.72 21.15 -6.59
N GLU A 22 10.69 22.36 -7.16
CA GLU A 22 11.76 23.35 -6.98
C GLU A 22 11.87 23.86 -5.53
N THR A 23 10.79 23.79 -4.74
CA THR A 23 10.81 24.26 -3.34
C THR A 23 11.54 23.24 -2.48
N TYR A 24 11.16 21.97 -2.57
CA TYR A 24 11.80 20.85 -1.91
C TYR A 24 13.29 20.80 -2.23
N ALA A 25 13.66 20.89 -3.51
CA ALA A 25 15.06 20.88 -3.92
C ALA A 25 15.87 22.03 -3.28
N ALA A 26 15.29 23.23 -3.20
CA ALA A 26 15.96 24.39 -2.61
C ALA A 26 16.08 24.30 -1.08
N GLU A 27 15.02 23.87 -0.39
CA GLU A 27 15.02 23.75 1.07
C GLU A 27 15.86 22.55 1.55
N SER A 28 16.05 21.55 0.70
CA SER A 28 16.82 20.33 0.98
C SER A 28 18.30 20.42 0.59
N GLU A 29 18.80 21.59 0.15
CA GLU A 29 20.22 21.79 -0.18
C GLU A 29 21.11 21.39 1.03
N GLY A 30 22.07 20.51 0.78
CA GLY A 30 22.99 19.97 1.78
C GLY A 30 22.43 18.83 2.65
N TRP A 31 21.17 18.40 2.45
CA TRP A 31 20.67 17.15 3.04
C TRP A 31 21.46 15.96 2.46
N GLY A 32 21.81 14.96 3.26
CA GLY A 32 22.55 13.77 2.78
C GLY A 32 24.03 13.97 2.38
N VAL A 33 24.54 15.21 2.26
CA VAL A 33 25.89 15.46 1.68
C VAL A 33 27.07 15.04 2.60
N ASP A 34 26.85 14.95 3.92
CA ASP A 34 27.88 14.57 4.91
C ASP A 34 27.35 13.59 5.97
N PHE A 35 26.18 13.00 5.70
CA PHE A 35 25.49 12.05 6.57
C PHE A 35 24.53 11.22 5.72
N ASP A 36 24.09 10.08 6.23
CA ASP A 36 23.07 9.29 5.55
C ASP A 36 21.72 10.02 5.64
N GLY A 37 21.23 10.50 4.50
CA GLY A 37 19.98 11.26 4.37
C GLY A 37 18.75 10.39 4.09
N ASP A 38 18.95 9.08 3.97
CA ASP A 38 17.91 8.18 3.49
C ASP A 38 16.87 7.93 4.60
N PHE A 39 15.62 7.79 4.17
CA PHE A 39 14.50 7.47 5.04
C PHE A 39 13.99 6.06 4.80
N LEU A 40 13.70 5.37 5.90
CA LEU A 40 12.77 4.25 5.90
C LEU A 40 11.42 4.74 6.43
N PHE A 41 10.42 4.78 5.57
CA PHE A 41 9.04 5.03 5.96
C PHE A 41 8.39 3.72 6.38
N VAL A 42 7.82 3.70 7.58
CA VAL A 42 7.19 2.52 8.17
C VAL A 42 5.71 2.80 8.38
N LEU A 43 4.88 2.16 7.57
CA LEU A 43 3.44 2.17 7.71
C LEU A 43 3.04 0.99 8.58
N THR A 44 2.30 1.25 9.65
CA THR A 44 1.81 0.22 10.56
C THR A 44 0.29 0.15 10.57
N ARG A 45 -0.27 -0.96 11.06
CA ARG A 45 -1.72 -1.16 11.21
C ARG A 45 -2.47 -1.02 9.89
N LEU A 46 -1.92 -1.57 8.81
CA LEU A 46 -2.69 -1.72 7.58
C LEU A 46 -3.94 -2.57 7.87
N PRO A 47 -5.16 -2.12 7.50
CA PRO A 47 -6.38 -2.80 7.88
C PRO A 47 -6.70 -3.99 6.94
N ILE A 48 -5.69 -4.78 6.56
CA ILE A 48 -5.85 -5.94 5.65
C ILE A 48 -6.56 -7.13 6.30
N GLU A 49 -6.55 -7.21 7.63
CA GLU A 49 -7.26 -8.23 8.39
C GLU A 49 -8.77 -7.94 8.48
N GLU A 50 -9.18 -6.68 8.30
CA GLU A 50 -10.57 -6.24 8.42
C GLU A 50 -11.18 -5.94 7.05
N MET A 51 -10.41 -5.36 6.14
CA MET A 51 -10.87 -5.02 4.80
C MET A 51 -11.02 -6.27 3.95
N THR A 52 -12.16 -6.39 3.26
CA THR A 52 -12.45 -7.51 2.36
C THR A 52 -12.29 -7.15 0.89
N ILE A 53 -12.19 -8.15 0.02
CA ILE A 53 -12.22 -7.96 -1.44
C ILE A 53 -13.47 -7.17 -1.84
N GLY A 54 -14.60 -7.38 -1.16
CA GLY A 54 -15.85 -6.67 -1.44
C GLY A 54 -15.84 -5.20 -1.02
N ASP A 55 -15.00 -4.81 -0.06
CA ASP A 55 -14.86 -3.42 0.40
C ASP A 55 -13.93 -2.60 -0.51
N LEU A 56 -13.11 -3.28 -1.32
CA LEU A 56 -12.22 -2.61 -2.26
C LEU A 56 -13.01 -1.81 -3.32
N PRO A 57 -12.45 -0.69 -3.79
CA PRO A 57 -13.02 0.13 -4.85
C PRO A 57 -13.49 -0.68 -6.07
N ASP A 58 -14.69 -0.35 -6.59
CA ASP A 58 -15.31 -1.05 -7.74
C ASP A 58 -14.38 -1.16 -8.95
N GLU A 59 -13.49 -0.20 -9.18
CA GLU A 59 -12.53 -0.21 -10.28
C GLU A 59 -11.58 -1.42 -10.23
N LEU A 60 -11.25 -1.89 -9.01
CA LEU A 60 -10.42 -3.07 -8.78
C LEU A 60 -11.26 -4.36 -8.89
N THR A 61 -12.46 -4.36 -8.31
CA THR A 61 -13.22 -5.59 -8.05
C THR A 61 -14.24 -5.92 -9.13
N ALA A 62 -14.80 -4.93 -9.83
CA ALA A 62 -15.85 -5.15 -10.84
C ALA A 62 -15.36 -6.07 -11.95
N ASN A 63 -14.12 -5.88 -12.41
CA ASN A 63 -13.52 -6.71 -13.43
C ASN A 63 -13.39 -8.19 -13.04
N LEU A 64 -13.16 -8.48 -11.75
CA LEU A 64 -13.09 -9.85 -11.25
C LEU A 64 -14.49 -10.49 -11.27
N PHE A 65 -15.46 -9.83 -10.65
CA PHE A 65 -16.80 -10.38 -10.55
C PHE A 65 -17.51 -10.48 -11.90
N ASP A 66 -17.34 -9.50 -12.78
CA ASP A 66 -17.88 -9.54 -14.15
C ASP A 66 -17.34 -10.73 -14.94
N ARG A 67 -16.07 -11.11 -14.73
CA ARG A 67 -15.48 -12.29 -15.38
C ARG A 67 -16.08 -13.58 -14.83
N ILE A 68 -16.26 -13.67 -13.52
CA ILE A 68 -16.89 -14.83 -12.86
C ILE A 68 -18.34 -14.98 -13.34
N ASP A 69 -19.09 -13.88 -13.40
CA ASP A 69 -20.47 -13.84 -13.88
C ASP A 69 -20.59 -14.19 -15.37
N ALA A 70 -19.55 -13.90 -16.16
CA ALA A 70 -19.51 -14.23 -17.58
C ALA A 70 -19.16 -15.70 -17.89
N LEU A 71 -18.72 -16.50 -16.91
CA LEU A 71 -18.33 -17.89 -17.15
C LEU A 71 -19.49 -18.74 -17.68
N GLY A 72 -19.21 -19.76 -18.48
CA GLY A 72 -20.20 -20.81 -18.78
C GLY A 72 -20.47 -21.69 -17.55
N PRO A 73 -21.58 -22.46 -17.51
CA PRO A 73 -21.88 -23.39 -16.41
C PRO A 73 -20.75 -24.40 -16.17
N ASP A 74 -20.26 -25.06 -17.23
CA ASP A 74 -19.18 -26.06 -17.12
C ASP A 74 -17.83 -25.45 -16.71
N GLU A 75 -17.62 -24.16 -16.96
CA GLU A 75 -16.41 -23.44 -16.54
C GLU A 75 -16.49 -23.05 -15.08
N PHE A 76 -17.65 -22.53 -14.66
CA PHE A 76 -17.93 -22.19 -13.26
C PHE A 76 -17.88 -23.43 -12.35
N ASP A 77 -18.43 -24.56 -12.79
CA ASP A 77 -18.35 -25.82 -12.04
C ASP A 77 -16.90 -26.26 -11.85
N ARG A 78 -16.07 -26.18 -12.90
CA ARG A 78 -14.63 -26.51 -12.82
C ARG A 78 -13.87 -25.56 -11.89
N LEU A 79 -14.16 -24.26 -11.96
CA LEU A 79 -13.58 -23.27 -11.05
C LEU A 79 -13.86 -23.66 -9.60
N ARG A 80 -15.12 -23.94 -9.27
CA ARG A 80 -15.57 -24.29 -7.92
C ARG A 80 -15.05 -25.64 -7.43
N GLU A 81 -15.00 -26.66 -8.28
CA GLU A 81 -14.53 -28.02 -7.93
C GLU A 81 -13.03 -28.08 -7.57
N THR A 82 -12.26 -27.04 -7.93
CA THR A 82 -10.82 -26.94 -7.66
C THR A 82 -10.49 -25.99 -6.52
N ALA A 83 -11.51 -25.45 -5.84
CA ALA A 83 -11.36 -24.51 -4.75
C ALA A 83 -10.55 -25.10 -3.58
N THR A 84 -9.89 -24.23 -2.83
CA THR A 84 -9.20 -24.63 -1.60
C THR A 84 -10.22 -25.05 -0.53
N PRO A 85 -9.86 -25.94 0.41
CA PRO A 85 -10.75 -26.30 1.51
C PRO A 85 -11.21 -25.10 2.35
N ALA A 86 -10.33 -24.09 2.50
CA ALA A 86 -10.66 -22.85 3.22
C ALA A 86 -11.76 -22.06 2.48
N PHE A 87 -11.67 -21.95 1.15
CA PHE A 87 -12.72 -21.31 0.36
C PHE A 87 -14.01 -22.14 0.33
N GLU A 88 -13.93 -23.48 0.25
CA GLU A 88 -15.12 -24.35 0.30
C GLU A 88 -15.93 -24.17 1.59
N GLU A 89 -15.27 -24.01 2.73
CA GLU A 89 -15.93 -23.74 4.02
C GLU A 89 -16.68 -22.40 4.02
N ARG A 90 -16.05 -21.35 3.46
CA ARG A 90 -16.69 -20.03 3.28
C ARG A 90 -17.88 -20.13 2.34
N LEU A 91 -17.72 -20.78 1.18
CA LEU A 91 -18.78 -20.99 0.21
C LEU A 91 -19.99 -21.75 0.78
N ALA A 92 -19.75 -22.74 1.64
CA ALA A 92 -20.81 -23.50 2.30
C ALA A 92 -21.63 -22.66 3.29
N SER A 93 -21.05 -21.58 3.81
CA SER A 93 -21.66 -20.69 4.80
C SER A 93 -22.25 -19.41 4.18
N ALA A 94 -21.93 -19.12 2.92
CA ALA A 94 -22.38 -17.92 2.22
C ALA A 94 -23.87 -17.98 1.85
N ASP A 95 -24.53 -16.83 2.00
CA ASP A 95 -25.92 -16.63 1.58
C ASP A 95 -26.01 -16.38 0.07
N GLY A 96 -27.13 -16.78 -0.54
CA GLY A 96 -27.39 -16.55 -1.97
C GLY A 96 -28.51 -17.43 -2.53
N GLU A 97 -29.20 -16.95 -3.55
CA GLU A 97 -30.31 -17.62 -4.24
C GLU A 97 -29.81 -18.76 -5.14
N ASP A 98 -28.58 -18.65 -5.65
CA ASP A 98 -27.91 -19.67 -6.47
C ASP A 98 -26.41 -19.82 -6.17
N ASP A 99 -25.77 -20.78 -6.83
CA ASP A 99 -24.35 -21.12 -6.60
C ASP A 99 -23.40 -19.97 -6.94
N ARG A 100 -23.74 -19.12 -7.91
CA ARG A 100 -22.90 -17.97 -8.29
C ARG A 100 -23.01 -16.85 -7.30
N GLU A 101 -24.22 -16.54 -6.85
CA GLU A 101 -24.42 -15.52 -5.84
C GLU A 101 -23.68 -15.89 -4.55
N ARG A 102 -23.80 -17.15 -4.11
CA ARG A 102 -23.03 -17.65 -2.95
C ARG A 102 -21.52 -17.59 -3.18
N PHE A 103 -21.04 -17.89 -4.39
CA PHE A 103 -19.61 -17.79 -4.71
C PHE A 103 -19.13 -16.35 -4.66
N ARG A 104 -19.91 -15.41 -5.20
CA ARG A 104 -19.62 -13.99 -5.15
C ARG A 104 -19.58 -13.49 -3.71
N GLU A 105 -20.58 -13.83 -2.90
CA GLU A 105 -20.64 -13.45 -1.50
C GLU A 105 -19.46 -14.02 -0.70
N ALA A 106 -19.13 -15.31 -0.92
CA ALA A 106 -18.00 -15.96 -0.28
C ALA A 106 -16.66 -15.30 -0.64
N LEU A 107 -16.48 -14.92 -1.90
CA LEU A 107 -15.26 -14.26 -2.38
C LEU A 107 -15.18 -12.79 -1.94
N ALA A 108 -16.30 -12.06 -2.00
CA ALA A 108 -16.37 -10.68 -1.54
C ALA A 108 -16.04 -10.57 -0.04
N GLY A 109 -16.46 -11.55 0.78
CA GLY A 109 -16.16 -11.59 2.21
C GLY A 109 -14.77 -12.13 2.59
N VAL A 110 -13.86 -12.31 1.64
CA VAL A 110 -12.46 -12.66 1.92
C VAL A 110 -11.72 -11.41 2.36
N THR A 111 -11.11 -11.42 3.54
CA THR A 111 -10.22 -10.34 3.99
C THR A 111 -8.96 -10.34 3.14
N LEU A 112 -8.33 -9.19 2.93
CA LEU A 112 -7.12 -9.10 2.10
C LEU A 112 -5.99 -9.99 2.63
N ALA A 113 -5.89 -10.14 3.96
CA ALA A 113 -4.94 -11.07 4.61
C ALA A 113 -5.22 -12.56 4.30
N ASP A 114 -6.50 -12.96 4.15
CA ASP A 114 -6.88 -14.35 3.90
C ASP A 114 -6.74 -14.74 2.41
N VAL A 115 -6.53 -13.78 1.51
CA VAL A 115 -6.52 -14.02 0.04
C VAL A 115 -5.57 -15.15 -0.37
N PRO A 116 -4.31 -15.21 0.12
CA PRO A 116 -3.39 -16.29 -0.26
C PRO A 116 -3.87 -17.68 0.14
N GLU A 117 -4.63 -17.81 1.23
CA GLU A 117 -5.14 -19.09 1.72
C GLU A 117 -6.36 -19.60 0.95
N VAL A 118 -7.11 -18.66 0.37
CA VAL A 118 -8.37 -18.95 -0.33
C VAL A 118 -8.26 -18.84 -1.84
N THR A 119 -7.09 -18.48 -2.37
CA THR A 119 -6.82 -18.40 -3.80
C THR A 119 -6.24 -19.71 -4.33
N TRP A 120 -6.58 -20.07 -5.57
CA TRP A 120 -6.11 -21.28 -6.24
C TRP A 120 -5.91 -21.03 -7.74
N PRO A 121 -5.16 -21.87 -8.46
CA PRO A 121 -4.76 -21.59 -9.84
C PRO A 121 -5.91 -21.26 -10.81
N ALA A 122 -7.09 -21.87 -10.65
CA ALA A 122 -8.22 -21.56 -11.51
C ALA A 122 -8.87 -20.21 -11.18
N LEU A 123 -8.81 -19.75 -9.93
CA LEU A 123 -9.26 -18.41 -9.54
C LEU A 123 -8.24 -17.33 -9.95
N GLU A 124 -6.94 -17.61 -9.81
CA GLU A 124 -5.85 -16.73 -10.27
C GLU A 124 -5.99 -16.39 -11.76
N GLU A 125 -6.41 -17.35 -12.59
CA GLU A 125 -6.70 -17.06 -14.00
C GLU A 125 -7.75 -15.96 -14.21
N HIS A 126 -8.57 -15.66 -13.21
CA HIS A 126 -9.61 -14.64 -13.23
C HIS A 126 -9.25 -13.37 -12.47
N ILE A 127 -8.29 -13.39 -11.54
CA ILE A 127 -7.71 -12.21 -10.92
C ILE A 127 -6.69 -11.62 -11.90
N ARG A 128 -6.93 -10.41 -12.44
CA ARG A 128 -5.99 -9.80 -13.41
C ARG A 128 -6.06 -8.28 -13.37
N GLY A 129 -4.96 -7.64 -13.76
CA GLY A 129 -4.87 -6.19 -13.93
C GLY A 129 -4.48 -5.53 -12.61
N ASP A 130 -5.07 -4.37 -12.32
CA ASP A 130 -4.74 -3.59 -11.13
C ASP A 130 -4.99 -4.37 -9.83
N LEU A 131 -6.05 -5.19 -9.74
CA LEU A 131 -6.31 -6.03 -8.56
C LEU A 131 -5.25 -7.12 -8.34
N ASP A 132 -4.76 -7.73 -9.41
CA ASP A 132 -3.74 -8.79 -9.36
C ASP A 132 -2.42 -8.23 -8.85
N SER A 133 -1.96 -7.13 -9.45
CA SER A 133 -0.76 -6.43 -8.99
C SER A 133 -0.88 -5.92 -7.56
N LEU A 134 -2.05 -5.44 -7.15
CA LEU A 134 -2.29 -5.00 -5.79
C LEU A 134 -2.15 -6.16 -4.79
N LEU A 135 -2.79 -7.30 -5.07
CA LEU A 135 -2.74 -8.47 -4.18
C LEU A 135 -1.31 -9.04 -4.11
N ASP A 136 -0.61 -9.12 -5.24
CA ASP A 136 0.81 -9.51 -5.28
C ASP A 136 1.67 -8.58 -4.41
N GLN A 137 1.43 -7.27 -4.47
CA GLN A 137 2.16 -6.28 -3.66
C GLN A 137 1.85 -6.44 -2.17
N LEU A 138 0.60 -6.63 -1.79
CA LEU A 138 0.24 -6.87 -0.39
C LEU A 138 0.89 -8.15 0.13
N GLU A 139 0.86 -9.24 -0.63
CA GLU A 139 1.52 -10.51 -0.25
C GLU A 139 3.05 -10.37 -0.13
N THR A 140 3.66 -9.59 -1.02
CA THR A 140 5.12 -9.44 -1.09
C THR A 140 5.67 -8.50 -0.02
N TYR A 141 5.02 -7.36 0.20
CA TYR A 141 5.58 -6.25 0.98
C TYR A 141 4.93 -6.06 2.36
N VAL A 142 3.80 -6.71 2.65
CA VAL A 142 3.24 -6.68 4.00
C VAL A 142 3.99 -7.68 4.87
N VAL A 143 4.68 -7.16 5.88
CA VAL A 143 5.41 -7.92 6.90
C VAL A 143 4.73 -7.77 8.26
N ASP A 144 4.96 -8.72 9.17
CA ASP A 144 4.31 -8.77 10.49
C ASP A 144 2.77 -8.61 10.41
N ASP A 145 2.17 -9.14 9.34
CA ASP A 145 0.74 -9.13 9.02
C ASP A 145 0.12 -7.73 8.79
N THR A 146 0.80 -6.62 9.11
CA THR A 146 0.19 -5.28 9.10
C THR A 146 1.16 -4.13 8.83
N ARG A 147 2.40 -4.39 8.42
CA ARG A 147 3.43 -3.37 8.18
C ARG A 147 3.91 -3.35 6.74
N VAL A 148 4.13 -2.15 6.20
CA VAL A 148 4.78 -1.94 4.90
C VAL A 148 5.93 -0.95 5.08
N HIS A 149 7.04 -1.22 4.41
CA HIS A 149 8.25 -0.40 4.46
C HIS A 149 8.53 0.19 3.09
N ALA A 150 8.85 1.48 3.04
CA ALA A 150 9.33 2.15 1.83
C ALA A 150 10.68 2.80 2.12
N TYR A 151 11.67 2.54 1.28
CA TYR A 151 12.99 3.17 1.35
C TYR A 151 13.07 4.31 0.36
N VAL A 152 13.50 5.47 0.83
CA VAL A 152 13.61 6.70 0.05
C VAL A 152 15.05 7.22 0.16
N GLU A 153 15.74 7.25 -0.97
CA GLU A 153 17.13 7.69 -1.09
C GLU A 153 17.17 9.19 -1.41
N LEU A 154 17.75 10.00 -0.53
CA LEU A 154 17.70 11.46 -0.62
C LEU A 154 19.08 12.09 -0.45
N GLU A 155 19.49 12.89 -1.42
CA GLU A 155 20.77 13.59 -1.37
C GLU A 155 20.66 14.95 -2.06
N ASP A 156 21.06 16.02 -1.36
CA ASP A 156 21.21 17.40 -1.87
C ASP A 156 19.97 17.96 -2.59
N GLY A 157 18.78 17.53 -2.19
CA GLY A 157 17.50 17.93 -2.78
C GLY A 157 17.01 17.07 -3.95
N ASP A 158 17.72 16.00 -4.30
CA ASP A 158 17.29 15.01 -5.29
C ASP A 158 16.71 13.75 -4.60
N CYS A 159 15.72 13.12 -5.24
CA CYS A 159 15.20 11.79 -4.86
C CYS A 159 15.81 10.71 -5.77
N LEU A 160 16.85 10.04 -5.26
CA LEU A 160 17.62 9.06 -6.04
C LEU A 160 16.84 7.74 -6.23
N GLY A 161 15.92 7.43 -5.30
CA GLY A 161 15.14 6.20 -5.28
C GLY A 161 13.97 6.29 -4.29
N ALA A 162 12.87 5.61 -4.61
CA ALA A 162 11.76 5.37 -3.71
C ALA A 162 11.15 4.00 -4.05
N GLU A 163 11.26 3.03 -3.15
CA GLU A 163 10.80 1.66 -3.40
C GLU A 163 10.25 0.97 -2.16
N LEU A 164 9.28 0.06 -2.34
CA LEU A 164 8.85 -0.83 -1.27
C LEU A 164 9.93 -1.86 -0.96
N VAL A 165 10.06 -2.19 0.32
CA VAL A 165 11.11 -3.09 0.82
C VAL A 165 10.48 -4.37 1.38
N GLU A 166 10.95 -5.52 0.88
CA GLU A 166 10.56 -6.84 1.40
C GLU A 166 11.23 -7.16 2.75
N ASP A 167 12.53 -6.83 2.88
CA ASP A 167 13.32 -7.04 4.09
C ASP A 167 13.94 -5.72 4.57
N PRO A 168 13.30 -5.00 5.50
CA PRO A 168 13.81 -3.72 6.00
C PRO A 168 15.17 -3.86 6.70
N SER A 169 15.54 -5.05 7.17
CA SER A 169 16.85 -5.29 7.80
C SER A 169 18.03 -5.26 6.83
N ALA A 170 17.75 -5.28 5.52
CA ALA A 170 18.74 -5.10 4.47
C ALA A 170 19.05 -3.62 4.18
N CYS A 171 18.21 -2.70 4.65
CA CYS A 171 18.41 -1.26 4.57
C CYS A 171 19.19 -0.77 5.82
N ASP A 172 20.04 0.24 5.65
CA ASP A 172 20.74 0.93 6.74
C ASP A 172 20.40 2.43 6.68
N PRO A 173 19.12 2.81 6.90
CA PRO A 173 18.66 4.18 6.70
C PRO A 173 19.28 5.14 7.73
N GLY A 174 19.50 6.39 7.32
CA GLY A 174 19.84 7.46 8.26
C GLY A 174 18.71 7.82 9.24
N PHE A 175 17.46 7.64 8.79
CA PHE A 175 16.25 7.99 9.53
C PHE A 175 15.15 6.96 9.32
N GLU A 176 14.34 6.73 10.36
CA GLU A 176 13.12 5.92 10.27
C GLU A 176 11.94 6.79 10.71
N LEU A 177 10.88 6.82 9.90
CA LEU A 177 9.63 7.51 10.22
C LEU A 177 8.51 6.48 10.29
N GLU A 178 8.05 6.15 11.50
CA GLU A 178 6.98 5.19 11.74
C GLU A 178 5.66 5.89 12.07
N ALA A 179 4.58 5.50 11.40
CA ALA A 179 3.23 5.91 11.78
C ALA A 179 2.16 4.89 11.37
N PRO A 180 0.96 4.92 11.99
CA PRO A 180 -0.19 4.13 11.52
C PRO A 180 -0.65 4.58 10.13
N TYR A 181 -1.24 3.66 9.34
CA TYR A 181 -1.79 3.97 8.02
C TYR A 181 -2.71 5.20 8.03
N GLU A 182 -3.60 5.32 9.03
CA GLU A 182 -4.50 6.46 9.16
C GLU A 182 -3.74 7.80 9.28
N THR A 183 -2.65 7.84 10.04
CA THR A 183 -1.83 9.06 10.20
C THR A 183 -1.07 9.40 8.93
N TRP A 184 -0.62 8.40 8.17
CA TRP A 184 -0.06 8.63 6.84
C TRP A 184 -1.10 9.19 5.87
N THR A 185 -2.34 8.70 5.91
CA THR A 185 -3.44 9.26 5.12
C THR A 185 -3.72 10.71 5.50
N GLU A 186 -3.75 11.04 6.80
CA GLU A 186 -3.90 12.44 7.26
C GLU A 186 -2.78 13.35 6.73
N LEU A 187 -1.54 12.84 6.67
CA LEU A 187 -0.40 13.55 6.06
C LEU A 187 -0.65 13.84 4.57
N LEU A 188 -1.08 12.83 3.81
CA LEU A 188 -1.40 12.96 2.39
C LEU A 188 -2.62 13.86 2.13
N GLU A 189 -3.48 14.05 3.13
CA GLU A 189 -4.58 15.01 3.09
C GLU A 189 -4.17 16.44 3.51
N GLY A 190 -2.88 16.65 3.84
CA GLY A 190 -2.27 17.96 4.11
C GLY A 190 -2.02 18.26 5.59
N ALA A 191 -1.90 17.25 6.45
CA ALA A 191 -1.36 17.46 7.80
C ALA A 191 0.13 17.84 7.74
N ASP A 192 0.57 18.68 8.69
CA ASP A 192 1.95 19.15 8.77
C ASP A 192 2.85 18.07 9.40
N VAL A 193 3.82 17.56 8.64
CA VAL A 193 4.70 16.47 9.09
C VAL A 193 5.50 16.83 10.34
N ILE A 194 5.94 18.09 10.48
CA ILE A 194 6.71 18.53 11.64
C ILE A 194 5.79 18.57 12.87
N GLU A 195 4.56 19.06 12.72
CA GLU A 195 3.57 19.04 13.79
C GLU A 195 3.26 17.61 14.24
N SER A 196 3.07 16.67 13.30
CA SER A 196 2.79 15.26 13.61
C SER A 196 3.95 14.58 14.35
N VAL A 197 5.20 14.85 13.95
CA VAL A 197 6.39 14.37 14.68
C VAL A 197 6.48 15.00 16.08
N MET A 198 6.28 16.31 16.19
CA MET A 198 6.33 17.01 17.48
C MET A 198 5.22 16.55 18.44
N SER A 199 4.07 16.17 17.90
CA SER A 199 2.92 15.66 18.64
C SER A 199 3.02 14.17 18.99
N ASN A 200 4.08 13.48 18.54
CA ASN A 200 4.29 12.03 18.69
C ASN A 200 3.20 11.19 18.00
N GLU A 201 2.62 11.70 16.92
CA GLU A 201 1.72 10.95 16.04
C GLU A 201 2.50 10.13 15.02
N MET A 202 3.66 10.65 14.61
CA MET A 202 4.68 9.93 13.85
C MET A 202 5.96 9.83 14.69
N ASP A 203 6.52 8.63 14.81
CA ASP A 203 7.76 8.39 15.53
C ASP A 203 8.94 8.52 14.57
N LEU A 204 9.89 9.40 14.91
CA LEU A 204 11.08 9.65 14.10
C LEU A 204 12.31 9.13 14.85
N GLU A 205 12.93 8.08 14.31
CA GLU A 205 14.23 7.60 14.75
C GLU A 205 15.36 8.22 13.91
N GLY A 206 16.52 8.45 14.55
CA GLY A 206 17.68 9.10 13.95
C GLY A 206 18.08 10.41 14.65
N ASP A 207 18.80 11.29 13.96
CA ASP A 207 19.18 12.61 14.49
C ASP A 207 18.04 13.62 14.34
N VAL A 208 17.06 13.56 15.24
CA VAL A 208 15.90 14.48 15.26
C VAL A 208 16.33 15.95 15.28
N THR A 209 17.46 16.29 15.91
CA THR A 209 17.96 17.68 15.92
C THR A 209 18.34 18.12 14.51
N ARG A 210 18.86 17.21 13.69
CA ARG A 210 19.12 17.47 12.28
C ARG A 210 17.82 17.68 11.50
N VAL A 211 16.83 16.80 11.64
CA VAL A 211 15.54 16.98 10.93
C VAL A 211 14.90 18.32 11.29
N LEU A 212 14.91 18.72 12.57
CA LEU A 212 14.40 20.03 12.98
C LEU A 212 15.22 21.21 12.46
N HIS A 213 16.52 21.02 12.20
CA HIS A 213 17.34 22.04 11.55
C HIS A 213 16.96 22.22 10.08
N TYR A 214 16.58 21.12 9.41
CA TYR A 214 16.05 21.06 8.05
C TYR A 214 14.50 21.06 8.05
N GLY A 215 13.87 21.75 9.00
CA GLY A 215 12.41 21.71 9.17
C GLY A 215 11.64 22.18 7.94
N ASP A 216 12.17 23.16 7.20
CA ASP A 216 11.56 23.64 5.95
C ASP A 216 11.63 22.57 4.84
N ALA A 217 12.72 21.78 4.76
CA ALA A 217 12.85 20.64 3.84
C ALA A 217 11.86 19.52 4.17
N ALA A 218 11.73 19.18 5.45
CA ALA A 218 10.78 18.19 5.91
C ALA A 218 9.33 18.63 5.64
N ALA A 219 8.98 19.89 5.92
CA ALA A 219 7.67 20.44 5.57
C ALA A 219 7.41 20.37 4.06
N ALA A 220 8.36 20.78 3.22
CA ALA A 220 8.25 20.68 1.77
C ALA A 220 8.07 19.22 1.29
N MET A 221 8.77 18.26 1.89
CA MET A 221 8.60 16.83 1.59
C MET A 221 7.18 16.33 1.91
N GLY A 222 6.62 16.75 3.04
CA GLY A 222 5.24 16.46 3.43
C GLY A 222 4.22 17.12 2.50
N ASP A 223 4.45 18.37 2.12
CA ASP A 223 3.62 19.10 1.16
C ASP A 223 3.59 18.38 -0.21
N VAL A 224 4.76 17.97 -0.73
CA VAL A 224 4.85 17.19 -1.98
C VAL A 224 4.10 15.86 -1.88
N ALA A 225 4.15 15.20 -0.73
CA ALA A 225 3.39 13.97 -0.51
C ALA A 225 1.88 14.23 -0.63
N GLY A 226 1.38 15.33 -0.04
CA GLY A 226 -0.03 15.73 -0.15
C GLY A 226 -0.44 16.30 -1.53
N GLU A 227 0.50 16.78 -2.33
CA GLU A 227 0.26 17.20 -3.72
C GLU A 227 0.28 16.04 -4.71
N THR A 228 0.88 14.91 -4.34
CA THR A 228 0.91 13.70 -5.16
C THR A 228 -0.47 13.06 -5.19
N ASP A 229 -1.01 12.83 -6.38
CA ASP A 229 -2.32 12.19 -6.55
C ASP A 229 -2.34 10.81 -5.86
N ALA A 230 -3.15 10.69 -4.81
CA ALA A 230 -3.31 9.47 -4.04
C ALA A 230 -4.76 9.00 -4.04
N ARG A 231 -4.98 7.72 -4.36
CA ARG A 231 -6.21 7.03 -4.02
C ARG A 231 -5.97 6.12 -2.82
N TYR A 232 -6.85 6.15 -1.84
CA TYR A 232 -6.70 5.35 -0.64
C TYR A 232 -7.25 3.95 -0.85
N LEU A 233 -6.41 2.95 -0.56
CA LEU A 233 -6.80 1.55 -0.67
C LEU A 233 -7.85 1.17 0.38
N PHE A 234 -7.72 1.74 1.59
CA PHE A 234 -8.54 1.52 2.76
C PHE A 234 -9.27 2.79 3.19
#